data_AF-A0A4U8S8T6-F1
#
_entry.id   AF-A0A4U8S8T6-F1
#
_cell.length_a   1.000
_cell.length_b   1.000
_cell.length_c   1.000
_cell.angle_alpha   90.00
_cell.angle_beta   90.00
_cell.angle_gamma   90.00
#
_symmetry.space_group_name_H-M   'P 1'
#
loop_
_entity.id
_entity.type
_entity.pdbx_description
1 polymer ?
#
loop_
_entity_poly.entity_id
_entity_poly.type
_entity_poly.pdbx_seq_one_letter_code
_entity_poly.pdbx_strand_id
1 'polypeptide(L)'
;MRFLGISIALICVLVGIVYFSTSYQLGRDAEKELEKGNFQEAHALAIQALEEDPYNRLAFAVANQAKQRLNIQNFLKQSKENQQDAFNILKDGSLSPEEFLRLEWMVEEFNRSYRGLLILNQPNEKEKEQLEQYKLWFENLNQRLNEVKQIKNG
;
A
#
# COMPACT_ATOMS: atom_id res chain seq x y z
N MET A 1 -19.90 42.46 -22.91
CA MET A 1 -20.90 41.38 -23.13
C MET A 1 -20.51 40.44 -24.28
N ARG A 2 -20.35 40.91 -25.54
CA ARG A 2 -20.00 40.03 -26.69
C ARG A 2 -18.67 39.28 -26.55
N PHE A 3 -17.59 39.96 -26.16
CA PHE A 3 -16.28 39.33 -25.95
C PHE A 3 -16.27 38.35 -24.78
N LEU A 4 -17.06 38.61 -23.72
CA LEU A 4 -17.20 37.70 -22.59
C LEU A 4 -17.86 36.37 -23.00
N GLY A 5 -18.91 36.43 -23.83
CA GLY A 5 -19.58 35.23 -24.34
C GLY A 5 -18.67 34.39 -25.24
N ILE A 6 -17.85 35.03 -26.09
CA ILE A 6 -16.87 34.35 -26.95
C ILE A 6 -15.77 33.69 -26.10
N SER A 7 -15.25 34.37 -25.08
CA SER A 7 -14.26 33.80 -24.16
C SER A 7 -14.80 32.60 -23.38
N ILE A 8 -16.04 32.68 -22.88
CA ILE A 8 -16.69 31.55 -22.18
C ILE A 8 -16.88 30.37 -23.14
N ALA A 9 -17.34 30.61 -24.37
CA ALA A 9 -17.52 29.56 -25.37
C ALA A 9 -16.18 28.87 -25.72
N LEU A 10 -15.10 29.63 -25.88
CA LEU A 10 -13.75 29.09 -26.10
C LEU A 10 -13.27 28.23 -24.94
N ILE A 11 -13.50 28.67 -23.70
CA ILE A 11 -13.17 27.88 -22.50
C ILE A 11 -13.97 26.57 -22.48
N CYS A 12 -15.27 26.62 -22.78
CA CYS A 12 -16.11 25.42 -22.83
C CYS A 12 -15.64 24.42 -23.90
N VAL A 13 -15.21 24.89 -25.08
CA VAL A 13 -14.67 24.03 -26.14
C VAL A 13 -13.36 23.39 -25.71
N LEU A 14 -12.45 24.17 -25.11
CA LEU A 14 -11.17 23.65 -24.60
C LEU A 14 -11.38 22.60 -23.50
N VAL A 15 -12.29 22.86 -22.56
CA VAL A 15 -12.66 21.89 -21.51
C VAL A 15 -13.26 20.63 -22.13
N GLY A 16 -14.12 20.78 -23.14
CA GLY A 16 -14.70 19.64 -23.86
C GLY A 16 -13.63 18.76 -24.52
N ILE A 17 -12.69 19.36 -25.25
CA ILE A 17 -11.60 18.63 -25.91
C ILE A 17 -10.76 17.86 -24.89
N VAL A 18 -10.40 18.50 -23.77
CA VAL A 18 -9.64 17.84 -22.71
C VAL A 18 -10.45 16.70 -22.09
N TYR A 19 -11.73 16.92 -21.79
CA TYR A 19 -12.61 15.93 -21.16
C TYR A 19 -12.82 14.67 -22.01
N PHE A 20 -12.90 14.82 -23.34
CA PHE A 20 -13.08 13.70 -24.27
C PHE A 20 -11.79 13.07 -24.76
N SER A 21 -10.62 13.58 -24.35
CA SER A 21 -9.33 12.95 -24.67
C SER A 21 -9.22 11.53 -24.11
N THR A 22 -8.49 10.66 -24.80
CA THR A 22 -8.27 9.27 -24.39
C THR A 22 -7.63 9.19 -23.00
N SER A 23 -6.64 10.03 -22.71
CA SER A 23 -6.01 10.08 -21.38
C SER A 23 -7.01 10.35 -20.26
N TYR A 24 -7.92 11.32 -20.44
CA TYR A 24 -8.92 11.61 -19.41
C TYR A 24 -10.01 10.53 -19.30
N GLN A 25 -10.29 9.79 -20.37
CA GLN A 25 -11.16 8.61 -20.29
C GLN A 25 -10.49 7.51 -19.45
N LEU A 26 -9.24 7.16 -19.76
CA LEU A 26 -8.45 6.18 -19.01
C LEU A 26 -8.30 6.57 -17.54
N GLY A 27 -8.05 7.85 -17.25
CA GLY A 27 -7.97 8.37 -15.88
C GLY A 27 -9.27 8.19 -15.09
N ARG A 28 -10.43 8.39 -15.73
CA ARG A 28 -11.75 8.14 -15.09
C ARG A 28 -12.03 6.67 -14.90
N ASP A 29 -11.64 5.81 -15.83
CA ASP A 29 -11.81 4.37 -15.66
C ASP A 29 -10.89 3.83 -14.55
N ALA A 30 -9.67 4.36 -14.45
CA ALA A 30 -8.77 4.10 -13.33
C ALA A 30 -9.38 4.52 -11.98
N GLU A 31 -10.02 5.70 -11.91
CA GLU A 31 -10.73 6.19 -10.72
C GLU A 31 -11.87 5.25 -10.32
N LYS A 32 -12.68 4.78 -11.29
CA LYS A 32 -13.76 3.81 -11.02
C LYS A 32 -13.21 2.49 -10.45
N GLU A 33 -12.11 1.98 -11.00
CA GLU A 33 -11.47 0.75 -10.49
C GLU A 33 -10.89 0.96 -9.09
N LEU A 34 -10.34 2.15 -8.82
CA LEU A 34 -9.86 2.54 -7.49
C LEU A 34 -11.00 2.54 -6.46
N GLU A 35 -12.17 3.10 -6.80
CA GLU A 35 -13.36 3.12 -5.95
C GLU A 35 -13.91 1.71 -5.67
N LYS A 36 -13.81 0.80 -6.64
CA LYS A 36 -14.17 -0.62 -6.46
C LYS A 36 -13.15 -1.40 -5.59
N GLY A 37 -11.99 -0.81 -5.31
CA GLY A 37 -10.90 -1.48 -4.59
C GLY A 37 -9.98 -2.33 -5.47
N ASN A 38 -10.11 -2.24 -6.80
CA ASN A 38 -9.29 -2.97 -7.77
C ASN A 38 -7.97 -2.23 -8.02
N PHE A 39 -7.16 -2.10 -6.98
CA PHE A 39 -5.98 -1.21 -6.97
C PHE A 39 -4.94 -1.53 -8.05
N GLN A 40 -4.78 -2.80 -8.41
CA GLN A 40 -3.83 -3.19 -9.46
C GLN A 40 -4.27 -2.69 -10.84
N GLU A 41 -5.55 -2.87 -11.17
CA GLU A 41 -6.14 -2.41 -12.43
C GLU A 41 -6.18 -0.88 -12.47
N ALA A 42 -6.60 -0.24 -11.37
CA ALA A 42 -6.59 1.20 -11.23
C ALA A 42 -5.20 1.81 -11.49
N HIS A 43 -4.16 1.20 -10.92
CA HIS A 43 -2.78 1.64 -11.16
C HIS A 43 -2.38 1.47 -12.63
N ALA A 44 -2.70 0.34 -13.25
CA ALA A 44 -2.35 0.07 -14.65
C ALA A 44 -3.01 1.08 -15.61
N LEU A 45 -4.32 1.30 -15.48
CA LEU A 45 -5.07 2.26 -16.30
C LEU A 45 -4.57 3.69 -16.10
N ALA A 46 -4.23 4.07 -14.85
CA ALA A 46 -3.69 5.38 -14.56
C ALA A 46 -2.30 5.60 -15.18
N ILE A 47 -1.45 4.58 -15.20
CA ILE A 47 -0.14 4.67 -15.88
C ILE A 47 -0.32 4.81 -17.39
N GLN A 48 -1.22 4.04 -18.01
CA GLN A 48 -1.55 4.20 -19.43
C GLN A 48 -2.05 5.61 -19.75
N ALA A 49 -2.89 6.18 -18.88
CA ALA A 49 -3.35 7.56 -19.03
C ALA A 49 -2.19 8.58 -18.96
N LEU A 50 -1.18 8.34 -18.12
CA LEU A 50 0.01 9.19 -18.00
C LEU A 50 1.00 9.02 -19.15
N GLU A 51 1.03 7.85 -19.79
CA GLU A 51 1.79 7.62 -21.03
C GLU A 51 1.20 8.46 -22.19
N GLU A 52 -0.12 8.56 -22.25
CA GLU A 52 -0.83 9.40 -23.23
C GLU A 52 -0.75 10.91 -22.91
N ASP A 53 -0.88 11.29 -21.63
CA ASP A 53 -0.71 12.67 -21.16
C ASP A 53 -0.05 12.70 -19.77
N PRO A 54 1.26 12.99 -19.69
CA PRO A 54 1.99 13.07 -18.42
C PRO A 54 1.48 14.14 -17.45
N TYR A 55 0.68 15.09 -17.92
CA TYR A 55 0.12 16.18 -17.11
C TYR A 55 -1.31 15.90 -16.63
N ASN A 56 -1.86 14.71 -16.93
CA ASN A 56 -3.17 14.31 -16.44
C ASN A 56 -3.16 14.14 -14.91
N ARG A 57 -3.65 15.18 -14.22
CA ARG A 57 -3.67 15.25 -12.75
C ARG A 57 -4.51 14.16 -12.10
N LEU A 58 -5.61 13.76 -12.75
CA LEU A 58 -6.48 12.69 -12.24
C LEU A 58 -5.72 11.37 -12.25
N ALA A 59 -5.14 11.01 -13.40
CA ALA A 59 -4.35 9.80 -13.54
C ALA A 59 -3.16 9.77 -12.57
N PHE A 60 -2.45 10.89 -12.40
CA PHE A 60 -1.36 10.99 -11.42
C PHE A 60 -1.83 10.73 -9.98
N ALA A 61 -2.96 11.31 -9.58
CA ALA A 61 -3.52 11.10 -8.25
C ALA A 61 -3.95 9.64 -8.04
N VAL A 62 -4.68 9.08 -9.00
CA VAL A 62 -5.16 7.69 -8.96
C VAL A 62 -3.99 6.70 -8.91
N ALA A 63 -2.97 6.88 -9.76
CA ALA A 63 -1.77 6.04 -9.75
C ALA A 63 -1.10 6.03 -8.38
N ASN A 64 -0.87 7.21 -7.78
CA ASN A 64 -0.23 7.29 -6.48
C ASN A 64 -1.09 6.66 -5.37
N GLN A 65 -2.39 6.89 -5.37
CA GLN A 65 -3.29 6.32 -4.37
C GLN A 65 -3.38 4.80 -4.49
N ALA A 66 -3.54 4.28 -5.71
CA ALA A 66 -3.57 2.85 -5.98
C ALA A 66 -2.26 2.17 -5.58
N LYS A 67 -1.11 2.78 -5.92
CA LYS A 67 0.22 2.29 -5.53
C LYS A 67 0.36 2.17 -4.02
N GLN A 68 -0.08 3.19 -3.27
CA GLN A 68 -0.03 3.16 -1.81
C GLN A 68 -0.87 2.02 -1.23
N ARG A 69 -2.09 1.82 -1.75
CA ARG A 69 -2.96 0.72 -1.31
C ARG A 69 -2.34 -0.64 -1.61
N LEU A 70 -1.75 -0.83 -2.79
CA LEU A 70 -1.05 -2.07 -3.15
C LEU A 70 0.12 -2.36 -2.22
N ASN A 71 0.96 -1.36 -1.91
CA ASN A 71 2.07 -1.53 -0.99
C ASN A 71 1.60 -2.01 0.38
N ILE A 72 0.54 -1.38 0.91
CA ILE A 72 -0.04 -1.74 2.22
C ILE A 72 -0.63 -3.15 2.18
N GLN A 73 -1.41 -3.50 1.15
CA GLN A 73 -1.99 -4.83 1.00
C GLN A 73 -0.93 -5.93 0.91
N ASN A 74 0.14 -5.68 0.14
CA ASN A 74 1.26 -6.62 0.03
C ASN A 74 1.96 -6.81 1.38
N PHE A 75 2.20 -5.72 2.10
CA PHE A 75 2.81 -5.79 3.43
C PHE A 75 1.92 -6.56 4.42
N LEU A 76 0.61 -6.30 4.43
CA LEU A 76 -0.33 -7.01 5.29
C LEU A 76 -0.39 -8.51 4.96
N LYS A 77 -0.35 -8.86 3.66
CA LYS A 77 -0.28 -10.25 3.21
C LYS A 77 0.98 -10.94 3.72
N GLN A 78 2.16 -10.31 3.52
CA GLN A 78 3.43 -10.85 3.99
C GLN A 78 3.47 -10.98 5.51
N SER A 79 2.93 -10.00 6.24
CA SER A 79 2.85 -10.03 7.71
C SER A 79 2.00 -11.21 8.20
N LYS A 80 0.88 -11.48 7.53
CA LYS A 80 0.03 -12.63 7.80
C LYS A 80 0.75 -13.96 7.55
N GLU A 81 1.43 -14.07 6.41
CA GLU A 81 2.19 -15.27 6.04
C GLU A 81 3.32 -15.54 7.05
N ASN A 82 4.10 -14.51 7.41
CA ASN A 82 5.15 -14.60 8.42
C ASN A 82 4.60 -14.97 9.81
N GLN A 83 3.46 -14.41 10.20
CA GLN A 83 2.80 -14.77 11.46
C GLN A 83 2.38 -16.25 11.45
N GLN A 84 1.80 -16.74 10.35
CA GLN A 84 1.41 -18.13 10.22
C GLN A 84 2.61 -19.07 10.30
N ASP A 85 3.71 -18.73 9.63
CA ASP A 85 4.96 -19.49 9.69
C ASP A 85 5.54 -19.52 11.10
N ALA A 86 5.53 -18.39 11.79
CA ALA A 86 5.98 -18.31 13.17
C ALA A 86 5.10 -19.15 14.10
N PHE A 87 3.78 -19.20 13.91
CA PHE A 87 2.91 -20.10 14.66
C PHE A 87 3.23 -21.58 14.41
N ASN A 88 3.58 -21.95 13.17
CA ASN A 88 3.99 -23.31 12.85
C ASN A 88 5.30 -23.68 13.58
N ILE A 89 6.27 -22.77 13.61
CA ILE A 89 7.53 -22.96 14.35
C ILE A 89 7.28 -23.10 15.86
N LEU A 90 6.39 -22.30 16.42
CA LEU A 90 6.11 -22.29 17.85
C LEU A 90 5.24 -23.48 18.33
N LYS A 91 4.63 -24.23 17.41
CA LYS A 91 3.66 -25.29 17.72
C LYS A 91 4.25 -26.43 18.55
N ASP A 92 5.51 -26.77 18.33
CA ASP A 92 6.15 -27.94 18.92
C ASP A 92 6.65 -27.68 20.37
N GLY A 93 6.53 -26.44 20.86
CA GLY A 93 6.80 -26.05 22.25
C GLY A 93 8.29 -25.97 22.62
N SER A 94 9.18 -26.58 21.84
CA SER A 94 10.64 -26.43 21.93
C SER A 94 11.20 -25.85 20.64
N LEU A 95 12.07 -24.84 20.74
CA LEU A 95 12.72 -24.22 19.58
C LEU A 95 14.16 -24.73 19.44
N SER A 96 14.50 -25.25 18.27
CA SER A 96 15.88 -25.43 17.85
C SER A 96 16.59 -24.07 17.68
N PRO A 97 17.94 -24.02 17.72
CA PRO A 97 18.67 -22.78 17.46
C PRO A 97 18.34 -22.13 16.10
N GLU A 98 18.10 -22.94 15.07
CA GLU A 98 17.75 -22.46 13.73
C GLU A 98 16.35 -21.83 13.70
N GLU A 99 15.37 -22.50 14.30
CA GLU A 99 14.00 -21.98 14.42
C GLU A 99 13.97 -20.68 15.22
N PHE A 100 14.74 -20.61 16.31
CA PHE A 100 14.88 -19.40 17.08
C PHE A 100 15.41 -18.24 16.22
N LEU A 101 16.52 -18.45 15.50
CA LEU A 101 17.09 -17.45 14.58
C LEU A 101 16.10 -17.03 13.49
N ARG A 102 15.34 -17.99 12.94
CA ARG A 102 14.32 -17.70 11.92
C ARG A 102 13.23 -16.78 12.46
N LEU A 103 12.75 -16.99 13.69
CA LEU A 103 11.80 -16.10 14.34
C LEU A 103 12.38 -14.69 14.56
N GLU A 104 13.66 -14.60 14.92
CA GLU A 104 14.34 -13.30 15.06
C GLU A 104 14.37 -12.52 13.74
N TRP A 105 14.73 -13.20 12.64
CA TRP A 105 14.75 -12.59 11.32
C TRP A 105 13.37 -12.13 10.86
N MET A 106 12.32 -12.92 11.15
CA MET A 106 10.95 -12.51 10.85
C MET A 106 10.58 -11.21 11.57
N VAL A 107 10.94 -11.07 12.84
CA VAL A 107 10.74 -9.84 13.64
C VAL A 107 11.55 -8.67 13.06
N GLU A 108 12.82 -8.89 12.74
CA GLU A 108 13.69 -7.83 12.19
C GLU A 108 13.15 -7.31 10.87
N GLU A 109 12.80 -8.22 9.96
CA GLU A 109 12.30 -7.89 8.63
C GLU A 109 10.94 -7.19 8.71
N PHE A 110 10.03 -7.68 9.56
CA PHE A 110 8.77 -6.98 9.84
C PHE A 110 9.00 -5.55 10.30
N ASN A 111 9.87 -5.34 11.29
CA ASN A 111 10.15 -4.00 11.85
C ASN A 111 10.76 -3.06 10.82
N ARG A 112 11.69 -3.56 9.99
CA ARG A 112 12.32 -2.79 8.91
C ARG A 112 11.27 -2.36 7.87
N SER A 113 10.51 -3.33 7.38
CA SER A 113 9.49 -3.10 6.35
C SER A 113 8.34 -2.23 6.85
N TYR A 114 7.92 -2.38 8.11
CA TYR A 114 6.86 -1.57 8.74
C TYR A 114 7.23 -0.08 8.76
N ARG A 115 8.46 0.26 9.16
CA ARG A 115 8.94 1.65 9.16
C ARG A 115 8.97 2.24 7.74
N GLY A 116 9.48 1.47 6.77
CA GLY A 116 9.51 1.90 5.37
C GLY A 116 8.11 2.13 4.80
N LEU A 117 7.15 1.26 5.15
CA LEU A 117 5.76 1.37 4.72
C LEU A 117 5.13 2.70 5.16
N LEU A 118 5.30 3.10 6.43
CA LEU A 118 4.67 4.31 6.98
C LEU A 118 5.27 5.62 6.45
N ILE A 119 6.52 5.60 5.97
CA ILE A 119 7.15 6.79 5.37
C ILE A 119 6.56 7.08 3.99
N LEU A 120 6.27 6.03 3.22
CA LEU A 120 5.95 6.14 1.79
C LEU A 120 4.44 6.06 1.50
N ASN A 121 3.61 5.70 2.48
CA ASN A 121 2.20 5.41 2.27
C ASN A 121 1.33 6.02 3.37
N GLN A 122 0.07 6.30 3.04
CA GLN A 122 -0.92 6.83 3.98
C GLN A 122 -2.06 5.80 4.17
N PRO A 123 -1.99 4.94 5.20
CA PRO A 123 -3.02 3.96 5.47
C PRO A 123 -4.36 4.62 5.83
N ASN A 124 -5.46 4.02 5.36
CA ASN A 124 -6.80 4.36 5.85
C ASN A 124 -7.05 3.74 7.24
N GLU A 125 -8.16 4.09 7.90
CA GLU A 125 -8.44 3.62 9.27
C GLU A 125 -8.44 2.10 9.40
N LYS A 126 -9.07 1.37 8.47
CA LYS A 126 -9.09 -0.10 8.47
C LYS A 126 -7.68 -0.68 8.30
N GLU A 127 -6.88 -0.10 7.41
CA GLU A 127 -5.49 -0.52 7.22
C GLU A 127 -4.64 -0.23 8.45
N LYS A 128 -4.83 0.92 9.11
CA LYS A 128 -4.13 1.25 10.37
C LYS A 128 -4.44 0.23 11.45
N GLU A 129 -5.71 -0.15 11.62
CA GLU A 129 -6.11 -1.18 12.59
C GLU A 129 -5.39 -2.51 12.33
N GLN A 130 -5.36 -2.96 11.08
CA GLN A 130 -4.68 -4.21 10.70
C GLN A 130 -3.17 -4.12 10.91
N LEU A 131 -2.55 -3.00 10.54
CA LEU A 131 -1.13 -2.75 10.73
C LEU A 131 -0.75 -2.77 12.21
N GLU A 132 -1.56 -2.14 13.08
CA GLU A 132 -1.31 -2.13 14.51
C GLU A 132 -1.48 -3.53 15.14
N GLN A 133 -2.45 -4.32 14.69
CA GLN A 133 -2.60 -5.72 15.13
C GLN A 133 -1.34 -6.55 14.86
N TYR A 134 -0.79 -6.48 13.65
CA TYR A 134 0.45 -7.20 13.34
C TYR A 134 1.64 -6.62 14.12
N LYS A 135 1.74 -5.29 14.24
CA LYS A 135 2.80 -4.65 15.02
C LYS A 135 2.83 -5.15 16.46
N LEU A 136 1.70 -5.11 17.16
CA LEU A 136 1.61 -5.59 18.54
C LEU A 136 1.99 -7.07 18.66
N TRP A 137 1.58 -7.88 17.69
CA TRP A 137 1.93 -9.30 17.68
C TRP A 137 3.44 -9.54 17.52
N PHE A 138 4.08 -8.87 16.56
CA PHE A 138 5.53 -9.00 16.34
C PHE A 138 6.35 -8.39 17.48
N GLU A 139 5.87 -7.32 18.12
CA GLU A 139 6.46 -6.76 19.35
C GLU A 139 6.41 -7.77 20.50
N ASN A 140 5.28 -8.46 20.69
CA ASN A 140 5.16 -9.51 21.71
C ASN A 140 6.11 -10.69 21.44
N LEU A 141 6.19 -11.14 20.18
CA LEU A 141 7.13 -12.17 19.77
C LEU A 141 8.57 -11.76 20.08
N ASN A 142 8.96 -10.55 19.71
CA ASN A 142 10.30 -10.02 19.98
C ASN A 142 10.62 -10.01 21.48
N GLN A 143 9.67 -9.57 22.32
CA GLN A 143 9.84 -9.56 23.77
C GLN A 143 10.12 -10.96 24.31
N ARG A 144 9.31 -11.96 23.91
CA ARG A 144 9.48 -13.36 24.35
C ARG A 144 10.82 -13.95 23.91
N LEU A 145 11.26 -13.67 22.68
CA LEU A 145 12.56 -14.13 22.19
C LEU A 145 13.70 -13.53 23.04
N ASN A 146 13.61 -12.24 23.41
CA ASN A 146 14.60 -11.59 24.25
C ASN A 146 14.63 -12.12 25.69
N GLU A 147 13.48 -12.44 26.28
CA GLU A 147 13.40 -13.09 27.61
C GLU A 147 14.14 -14.43 27.62
N VAL A 148 13.96 -15.26 26.58
CA VAL A 148 14.66 -16.54 26.43
C VAL A 148 16.18 -16.34 26.32
N LYS A 149 16.65 -15.29 25.62
CA LYS A 149 18.09 -14.98 25.54
C LYS A 149 18.67 -14.61 26.89
N GLN A 150 17.96 -13.82 27.68
CA GLN A 150 18.43 -13.40 29.00
C GLN A 150 18.55 -14.57 29.97
N ILE A 151 17.60 -15.52 29.94
CA ILE A 151 17.65 -16.73 30.77
C ILE A 151 18.86 -17.63 30.41
N LYS A 152 19.25 -17.68 29.13
CA LYS A 152 20.41 -18.49 28.69
C LYS A 152 21.77 -17.85 29.00
N ASN A 153 21.79 -16.53 29.25
CA ASN A 153 23.01 -15.75 29.45
C ASN A 153 23.26 -15.33 30.92
N GLY A 154 22.34 -15.66 31.84
CA GLY A 154 22.46 -15.42 33.28
C GLY A 154 22.67 -16.72 34.04
#